data_AF-A0A133ZCB7-F1
#
_entry.id   AF-A0A133ZCB7-F1
#
_cell.length_a   1.000
_cell.length_b   1.000
_cell.length_c   1.000
_cell.angle_alpha   90.00
_cell.angle_beta   90.00
_cell.angle_gamma   90.00
#
_symmetry.space_group_name_H-M   'P 1'
#
loop_
_entity.id
_entity.type
_entity.pdbx_description
1 polymer ?
#
loop_
_entity_poly.entity_id
_entity_poly.type
_entity_poly.pdbx_seq_one_letter_code
_entity_poly.pdbx_strand_id
1 'polypeptide(L)'
;MNKQNLIQFRIDRDLKIDAEDICNQLGIDLSTVLRMCLKQMVVQKGIPFSVHLSNERYSVSENDINELKSKDIENKCEKGFGIDIRGINEEVESIRKENKI
;
A
#
# COMPACT_ATOMS: atom_id res chain seq x y z
N MET A 1 30.17 -14.51 1.97
CA MET A 1 29.27 -15.68 2.14
C MET A 1 27.95 -15.20 2.73
N ASN A 2 26.82 -15.44 2.07
CA ASN A 2 25.50 -15.16 2.64
C ASN A 2 25.22 -16.20 3.73
N LYS A 3 25.23 -15.79 5.00
CA LYS A 3 24.82 -16.65 6.12
C LYS A 3 23.29 -16.76 6.10
N GLN A 4 22.78 -17.95 5.82
CA GLN A 4 21.34 -18.25 5.89
C GLN A 4 21.07 -19.08 7.14
N ASN A 5 20.04 -18.73 7.89
CA ASN A 5 19.56 -19.48 9.05
C ASN A 5 18.14 -19.97 8.78
N LEU A 6 17.82 -21.17 9.27
CA LEU A 6 16.49 -21.78 9.16
C LEU A 6 15.64 -21.39 10.37
N ILE A 7 14.40 -20.97 10.13
CA ILE A 7 13.39 -20.69 11.15
C ILE A 7 12.30 -21.75 11.02
N GLN A 8 11.98 -22.42 12.12
CA GLN A 8 10.88 -23.41 12.22
C GLN A 8 9.99 -23.05 13.41
N PHE A 9 8.68 -23.08 13.22
CA PHE A 9 7.70 -22.89 14.29
C PHE A 9 6.47 -23.75 14.01
N ARG A 10 5.71 -24.07 15.07
CA ARG A 10 4.43 -24.77 14.95
C ARG A 10 3.34 -23.75 14.66
N ILE A 11 2.46 -24.09 13.74
CA ILE A 11 1.29 -23.29 13.36
C ILE A 11 0.11 -24.25 13.18
N ASP A 12 -1.09 -23.76 13.45
CA ASP A 12 -2.31 -24.47 13.09
C ASP A 12 -2.39 -24.70 11.57
N ARG A 13 -2.93 -25.86 11.17
CA ARG A 13 -2.98 -26.25 9.76
C ARG A 13 -3.89 -25.35 8.96
N ASP A 14 -5.06 -25.03 9.49
CA ASP A 14 -6.08 -24.26 8.78
C ASP A 14 -5.61 -22.81 8.66
N LEU A 15 -5.05 -22.25 9.74
CA LEU A 15 -4.40 -20.93 9.72
C LEU A 15 -3.29 -20.82 8.64
N LYS A 16 -2.48 -21.87 8.47
CA LYS A 16 -1.45 -21.91 7.43
C LYS A 16 -2.06 -21.87 6.03
N ILE A 17 -3.10 -22.66 5.80
CA ILE A 17 -3.77 -22.76 4.49
C ILE A 17 -4.39 -21.41 4.13
N ASP A 18 -5.12 -20.79 5.06
CA ASP A 18 -5.74 -19.48 4.85
C ASP A 18 -4.71 -18.40 4.54
N ALA A 19 -3.61 -18.36 5.30
CA ALA A 19 -2.52 -17.41 5.06
C ALA A 19 -1.85 -17.63 3.69
N GLU A 20 -1.60 -18.89 3.30
CA GLU A 20 -1.02 -19.22 1.99
C GLU A 20 -1.95 -18.81 0.84
N ASP A 21 -3.25 -19.03 0.97
CA ASP A 21 -4.23 -18.64 -0.05
C ASP A 21 -4.25 -17.12 -0.27
N ILE A 22 -4.30 -16.33 0.81
CA ILE A 22 -4.21 -14.87 0.74
C ILE A 22 -2.90 -14.44 0.06
N CYS A 23 -1.76 -15.02 0.45
CA CYS A 23 -0.47 -14.69 -0.15
C CYS A 23 -0.45 -15.01 -1.66
N ASN A 24 -0.99 -16.17 -2.07
CA ASN A 24 -1.06 -16.58 -3.46
C ASN A 24 -1.97 -15.67 -4.30
N GLN A 25 -3.11 -15.22 -3.76
CA GLN A 25 -3.97 -14.24 -4.41
C GLN A 25 -3.24 -12.90 -4.63
N LEU A 26 -2.33 -12.52 -3.73
CA LEU A 26 -1.47 -11.35 -3.87
C LEU A 26 -0.25 -11.58 -4.78
N GLY A 27 -0.04 -12.81 -5.28
CA GLY A 27 1.07 -13.17 -6.16
C GLY A 27 2.42 -13.31 -5.45
N ILE A 28 2.41 -13.60 -4.15
CA ILE A 28 3.59 -13.64 -3.28
C ILE A 28 3.55 -14.91 -2.42
N ASP A 29 4.71 -15.52 -2.15
CA ASP A 29 4.77 -16.67 -1.24
C ASP A 29 4.79 -16.25 0.24
N LEU A 30 4.22 -17.10 1.11
CA LEU A 30 4.16 -16.86 2.56
C LEU A 30 5.55 -16.61 3.17
N SER A 31 6.59 -17.28 2.68
CA SER A 31 7.95 -17.10 3.21
C SER A 31 8.53 -15.72 2.88
N THR A 32 8.17 -15.15 1.73
CA THR A 32 8.52 -13.79 1.34
C THR A 32 7.79 -12.78 2.22
N VAL A 33 6.50 -12.97 2.51
CA VAL A 33 5.76 -12.11 3.46
C VAL A 33 6.44 -12.13 4.82
N LEU A 34 6.76 -13.31 5.35
CA LEU A 34 7.42 -13.44 6.66
C LEU A 34 8.79 -12.72 6.67
N ARG A 35 9.58 -12.84 5.59
CA ARG A 35 10.84 -12.08 5.44
C ARG A 35 10.60 -10.57 5.42
N MET A 36 9.53 -10.11 4.76
CA MET A 36 9.17 -8.69 4.74
C MET A 36 8.77 -8.20 6.13
N CYS A 37 7.96 -8.95 6.87
CA CYS A 37 7.58 -8.61 8.26
C CYS A 37 8.82 -8.47 9.16
N LEU A 38 9.77 -9.42 9.09
CA LEU A 38 11.01 -9.35 9.86
C LEU A 38 11.85 -8.12 9.51
N LYS A 39 11.93 -7.75 8.22
CA LYS A 39 12.61 -6.53 7.80
C LYS A 39 11.91 -5.28 8.34
N GLN A 40 10.59 -5.23 8.25
CA GLN A 40 9.80 -4.11 8.77
C GLN A 40 9.95 -3.96 10.28
N MET A 41 10.01 -5.07 11.03
CA MET A 41 10.30 -5.02 12.47
C MET A 41 11.63 -4.34 12.79
N VAL A 42 12.67 -4.64 12.01
CA VAL A 42 14.00 -4.05 12.20
C VAL A 42 14.00 -2.56 11.86
N VAL A 43 13.31 -2.16 10.80
CA VAL A 43 13.21 -0.76 10.34
C VAL A 43 12.41 0.08 11.33
N GLN A 44 11.24 -0.41 11.74
CA GLN A 44 10.31 0.33 12.60
C GLN A 44 10.66 0.23 14.09
N LYS A 45 11.58 -0.67 14.48
CA LYS A 45 11.87 -1.01 15.88
C LYS A 45 10.60 -1.39 16.66
N GLY A 46 9.69 -2.10 16.00
CA GLY A 46 8.37 -2.44 16.52
C GLY A 46 7.73 -3.61 15.78
N ILE A 47 6.48 -3.90 16.13
CA ILE A 47 5.68 -4.93 15.45
C ILE A 47 5.05 -4.31 14.19
N PRO A 48 5.12 -4.95 13.01
CA PRO A 48 4.76 -4.34 11.73
C PRO A 48 3.27 -4.48 11.44
N PHE A 49 2.46 -4.29 12.47
CA PHE A 49 1.01 -4.20 12.43
C PHE A 49 0.53 -3.53 13.72
N SER A 50 -0.67 -2.97 13.66
CA SER A 50 -1.28 -2.29 14.79
C SER A 50 -1.59 -3.27 15.92
N VAL A 51 -0.89 -3.17 17.05
CA VAL A 51 -1.16 -3.99 18.23
C VAL A 51 -2.12 -3.24 19.13
N HIS A 52 -3.42 -3.44 18.89
CA HIS A 52 -4.46 -2.93 19.76
C HIS A 52 -5.20 -4.11 20.39
N LEU A 53 -5.41 -4.05 21.70
CA LEU A 53 -6.50 -4.82 22.29
C LEU A 53 -7.78 -4.18 21.77
N SER A 54 -8.62 -4.92 21.06
CA SER A 54 -9.95 -4.47 20.68
C SER A 54 -10.74 -4.25 21.97
N ASN A 55 -10.62 -3.06 22.54
CA ASN A 55 -11.55 -2.63 23.55
C ASN A 55 -12.87 -2.48 22.78
N GLU A 56 -13.83 -3.38 23.02
CA GLU A 56 -15.17 -3.37 22.39
C GLU A 56 -15.97 -2.07 22.69
N ARG A 57 -15.33 -1.00 23.16
CA ARG A 57 -15.90 0.29 23.47
C ARG A 57 -15.00 1.46 23.05
N TYR A 58 -14.60 1.49 21.79
CA TYR A 58 -14.43 2.77 21.11
C TYR A 58 -15.45 2.83 19.98
N SER A 59 -16.67 3.23 20.32
CA SER A 59 -17.52 3.92 19.35
C SER A 59 -16.72 5.14 18.92
N VAL A 60 -16.11 5.07 17.73
CA VAL A 60 -15.46 6.23 17.13
C VAL A 60 -16.57 7.28 16.99
N SER A 61 -16.54 8.30 17.85
CA SER A 61 -17.30 9.51 17.62
C SER A 61 -16.69 10.16 16.38
N GLU A 62 -17.53 10.63 15.45
CA GLU A 62 -17.17 11.31 14.19
C GLU A 62 -16.23 12.53 14.37
N ASN A 63 -15.83 12.85 15.60
CA ASN A 63 -14.92 13.95 15.93
C ASN A 63 -13.43 13.57 15.80
N ASP A 64 -13.03 12.30 15.97
CA ASP A 64 -11.61 11.91 15.94
C ASP A 64 -11.01 11.88 14.51
N ILE A 65 -11.86 11.84 13.47
CA ILE A 65 -11.43 11.90 12.07
C ILE A 65 -11.00 13.30 11.62
N ASN A 66 -11.29 14.35 12.39
CA ASN A 66 -11.01 15.74 12.01
C ASN A 66 -9.65 16.27 12.52
N GLU A 67 -9.08 15.67 13.57
CA GLU A 67 -7.82 16.16 14.15
C GLU A 67 -6.57 15.70 13.38
N LEU A 68 -6.65 14.62 12.58
CA LEU A 68 -5.54 14.20 11.71
C LEU A 68 -5.51 14.93 10.36
N LYS A 69 -6.59 15.61 9.96
CA LYS A 69 -6.66 16.31 8.65
C LYS A 69 -6.08 17.73 8.65
N SER A 70 -5.84 18.33 9.81
CA SER A 70 -5.62 19.78 9.92
C SER A 70 -4.16 20.22 10.13
N LYS A 71 -3.16 19.32 10.02
CA LYS A 71 -1.74 19.74 10.16
C LYS A 71 -0.74 19.36 9.07
N ASP A 72 -1.07 18.55 8.06
CA ASP A 72 -0.10 18.23 6.98
C ASP A 72 -0.66 18.16 5.54
N ILE A 73 -1.90 18.61 5.29
CA ILE A 73 -2.47 18.68 3.93
C ILE A 73 -2.95 20.08 3.61
N GLU A 74 -2.12 21.08 3.89
CA GLU A 74 -2.35 22.43 3.37
C GLU A 74 -1.01 23.08 3.04
N ASN A 75 -0.28 22.51 2.08
CA ASN A 75 0.58 23.26 1.16
C ASN A 75 1.23 22.35 0.10
N LYS A 76 0.85 22.59 -1.17
CA LYS A 76 1.40 22.04 -2.43
C LYS A 76 0.84 20.72 -2.95
N CYS A 77 -0.43 20.73 -3.37
CA CYS A 77 -0.83 19.99 -4.58
C CYS A 77 -2.01 20.66 -5.32
N GLU A 78 -2.08 22.00 -5.33
CA GLU A 78 -2.87 22.75 -6.31
C GLU A 78 -2.01 23.15 -7.52
N LYS A 79 -1.39 22.15 -8.14
CA LYS A 79 -1.07 22.21 -9.57
C LYS A 79 -1.47 20.86 -10.12
N GLY A 80 -2.75 20.72 -10.44
CA GLY A 80 -3.15 19.76 -11.45
C GLY A 80 -2.18 19.93 -12.62
N PHE A 81 -1.59 18.83 -13.07
CA PHE A 81 -0.72 18.83 -14.25
C PHE A 81 -1.50 19.61 -15.32
N GLY A 82 -0.97 20.76 -15.75
CA GLY A 82 -1.62 21.68 -16.68
C GLY A 82 -1.67 21.10 -18.08
N ILE A 83 -2.24 19.90 -18.20
CA ILE A 83 -2.47 19.21 -19.45
C ILE A 83 -3.78 19.79 -19.97
N ASP A 84 -3.67 20.82 -20.80
CA ASP A 84 -4.82 21.30 -21.54
C ASP A 84 -5.20 20.25 -22.59
N ILE A 85 -6.29 19.53 -22.31
CA ILE A 85 -6.82 18.49 -23.19
C ILE A 85 -7.20 19.06 -24.57
N ARG A 86 -7.47 20.38 -24.67
CA ARG A 86 -7.78 21.04 -25.96
C ARG A 86 -6.55 21.12 -26.85
N GLY A 87 -5.42 21.60 -26.32
CA GLY A 87 -4.16 21.66 -27.06
C GLY A 87 -3.70 20.31 -27.60
N ILE A 88 -3.88 19.23 -26.82
CA ILE A 88 -3.59 17.86 -27.29
C ILE A 88 -4.49 17.48 -28.47
N ASN A 89 -5.79 17.75 -28.39
CA ASN A 89 -6.71 17.36 -29.45
C ASN A 89 -6.46 18.14 -30.76
N GLU A 90 -6.05 19.40 -30.67
CA GLU A 90 -5.66 20.23 -31.83
C GLU A 90 -4.38 19.71 -32.51
N GLU A 91 -3.39 19.27 -31.73
CA GLU A 91 -2.14 18.68 -32.25
C GLU A 91 -2.44 17.36 -32.99
N VAL A 92 -3.25 16.49 -32.39
CA VAL A 92 -3.63 15.19 -32.98
C VAL A 92 -4.40 15.37 -34.29
N GLU A 93 -5.32 16.34 -34.36
CA GLU A 93 -6.07 16.62 -35.60
C GLU A 93 -5.19 17.20 -36.72
N SER A 94 -4.19 18.00 -36.37
CA SER A 94 -3.23 18.54 -37.34
C SER A 94 -2.37 17.44 -37.97
N ILE A 95 -1.87 16.50 -37.15
CA ILE A 95 -1.09 15.34 -37.62
C ILE A 95 -1.94 14.41 -38.51
N ARG A 96 -3.21 14.21 -38.18
CA ARG A 96 -4.14 13.41 -39.00
C ARG A 96 -4.46 14.05 -40.34
N LYS A 97 -4.48 15.38 -40.40
CA LYS A 97 -4.72 16.14 -41.64
C LYS A 97 -3.47 16.17 -42.52
N GLU A 98 -2.28 16.21 -41.93
CA GLU A 98 -0.99 16.18 -42.62
C GLU A 98 -0.66 14.78 -43.19
N ASN A 99 -1.01 13.71 -42.47
CA ASN A 99 -0.80 12.33 -42.92
C ASN A 99 -1.97 11.75 -43.75
N LYS A 100 -2.91 12.60 -44.17
CA LYS A 100 -3.95 12.24 -45.14
C LYS A 100 -3.34 12.26 -46.56
N ILE A 101 -2.77 11.13 -46.96
CA ILE A 101 -2.60 10.76 -48.37
C ILE A 101 -3.97 10.32 -48.91
#